data_AF-A0A139N1Y7-F1
#
_entry.id   AF-A0A139N1Y7-F1
#
_cell.length_a   1.000
_cell.length_b   1.000
_cell.length_c   1.000
_cell.angle_alpha   90.00
_cell.angle_beta   90.00
_cell.angle_gamma   90.00
#
_symmetry.space_group_name_H-M   'P 1'
#
loop_
_entity.id
_entity.type
_entity.pdbx_description
1 polymer ?
#
loop_
_entity_poly.entity_id
_entity_poly.type
_entity_poly.pdbx_seq_one_letter_code
_entity_poly.pdbx_strand_id
1 'polypeptide(L)'
;MPVGLGSYVQWDKKLDAKIAQGVVSINAFKGVEFGVGFEAGRLKGSQVMDEILWSEEDGFTRRTNNLGGFEGGMTNGQPIVVRGVMKPIPTLYKPLMSVDIETHEPYKATVERSDPTALPAAGVVMESVVATILATEVLEKFSSDNLEELKDAIARHREFVKNF
;
A
#
# COMPACT_ATOMS: atom_id res chain seq x y z
N MET A 1 -7.59 2.03 10.71
CA MET A 1 -6.54 1.09 11.21
C MET A 1 -6.09 1.53 12.59
N PRO A 2 -5.64 0.65 13.51
CA PRO A 2 -5.04 1.09 14.78
C PRO A 2 -3.89 2.08 14.53
N VAL A 3 -3.78 3.11 15.35
CA VAL A 3 -2.67 4.08 15.30
C VAL A 3 -1.36 3.40 15.69
N GLY A 4 -0.26 3.73 15.01
CA GLY A 4 1.08 3.29 15.38
C GLY A 4 1.43 1.85 15.00
N LEU A 5 0.86 1.32 13.92
CA LEU A 5 1.42 0.17 13.19
C LEU A 5 2.56 0.64 12.28
N GLY A 6 3.62 -0.16 12.13
CA GLY A 6 4.89 0.29 11.57
C GLY A 6 5.74 1.08 12.58
N SER A 7 6.94 1.49 12.17
CA SER A 7 7.84 2.29 13.01
C SER A 7 8.81 3.14 12.21
N TYR A 8 9.10 4.34 12.70
CA TYR A 8 10.11 5.24 12.13
C TYR A 8 11.54 4.94 12.60
N VAL A 9 11.71 4.06 13.59
CA VAL A 9 13.01 3.84 14.27
C VAL A 9 14.08 3.24 13.35
N GLN A 10 13.65 2.52 12.31
CA GLN A 10 14.53 2.01 11.26
C GLN A 10 13.80 2.04 9.93
N TRP A 11 14.53 2.26 8.84
CA TRP A 11 13.96 2.46 7.50
C TRP A 11 13.11 1.28 6.99
N ASP A 12 13.46 0.05 7.33
CA ASP A 12 12.78 -1.20 6.94
C ASP A 12 11.57 -1.53 7.83
N LYS A 13 11.37 -0.80 8.93
CA LYS A 13 10.19 -0.92 9.80
C LYS A 13 9.05 0.02 9.41
N LYS A 14 9.25 0.89 8.43
CA LYS A 14 8.22 1.79 7.93
C LYS A 14 7.17 1.01 7.14
N LEU A 15 5.90 1.10 7.55
CA LEU A 15 4.82 0.29 6.99
C LEU A 15 4.45 0.69 5.56
N ASP A 16 4.45 1.98 5.25
CA ASP A 16 4.33 2.46 3.87
C ASP A 16 5.43 1.88 2.96
N ALA A 17 6.67 1.77 3.44
CA ALA A 17 7.76 1.14 2.70
C ALA A 17 7.54 -0.37 2.49
N LYS A 18 7.08 -1.10 3.51
CA LYS A 18 6.71 -2.52 3.40
C LYS A 18 5.58 -2.72 2.37
N ILE A 19 4.53 -1.89 2.44
CA ILE A 19 3.43 -1.91 1.45
C ILE A 19 3.95 -1.57 0.05
N ALA A 20 4.86 -0.60 -0.08
CA ALA A 20 5.41 -0.23 -1.37
C ALA A 20 6.13 -1.41 -2.04
N GLN A 21 6.95 -2.15 -1.29
CA GLN A 21 7.60 -3.37 -1.77
C GLN A 21 6.55 -4.41 -2.21
N GLY A 22 5.56 -4.68 -1.37
CA GLY A 22 4.50 -5.64 -1.66
C GLY A 22 3.75 -5.30 -2.96
N VAL A 23 3.29 -4.07 -3.10
CA VAL A 23 2.51 -3.62 -4.26
C VAL A 23 3.35 -3.66 -5.55
N VAL A 24 4.60 -3.18 -5.52
CA VAL A 24 5.46 -3.20 -6.72
C VAL A 24 5.90 -4.62 -7.10
N SER A 25 5.89 -5.57 -6.16
CA SER A 25 6.18 -6.99 -6.44
C SER A 25 5.11 -7.70 -7.28
N ILE A 26 3.89 -7.14 -7.37
CA ILE A 26 2.80 -7.73 -8.13
C ILE A 26 3.13 -7.71 -9.63
N ASN A 27 2.83 -8.80 -10.34
CA ASN A 27 3.07 -8.90 -11.77
C ASN A 27 2.48 -7.69 -12.53
N ALA A 28 3.31 -7.12 -13.41
CA ALA A 28 3.02 -5.93 -14.20
C ALA A 28 2.94 -4.59 -13.42
N PHE A 29 3.07 -4.56 -12.09
CA PHE A 29 3.11 -3.28 -11.36
C PHE A 29 4.46 -2.58 -11.56
N LYS A 30 4.42 -1.28 -11.81
CA LYS A 30 5.59 -0.44 -12.12
C LYS A 30 5.75 0.78 -11.20
N GLY A 31 4.82 0.99 -10.28
CA GLY A 31 4.86 2.09 -9.33
C GLY A 31 3.78 1.95 -8.27
N VAL A 32 3.99 2.67 -7.17
CA VAL A 32 3.09 2.75 -6.02
C VAL A 32 3.14 4.16 -5.44
N GLU A 33 2.02 4.65 -4.93
CA GLU A 33 1.91 5.95 -4.27
C GLU A 33 0.90 5.92 -3.12
N PHE A 34 1.05 6.84 -2.16
CA PHE A 34 0.24 6.93 -0.94
C PHE A 34 -0.44 8.29 -0.83
N GLY A 35 -1.71 8.33 -0.42
CA GLY A 35 -2.45 9.58 -0.24
C GLY A 35 -2.55 10.38 -1.55
N VAL A 36 -2.12 11.64 -1.57
CA VAL A 36 -2.01 12.45 -2.79
C VAL A 36 -0.89 11.97 -3.74
N GLY A 37 0.06 11.19 -3.24
CA GLY A 37 1.05 10.49 -4.05
C GLY A 37 2.05 11.41 -4.76
N PHE A 38 2.33 11.13 -6.03
CA PHE A 38 3.29 11.90 -6.83
C PHE A 38 2.94 13.39 -6.94
N GLU A 39 1.66 13.75 -6.80
CA GLU A 39 1.21 15.15 -6.83
C GLU A 39 1.74 15.97 -5.64
N ALA A 40 2.10 15.34 -4.51
CA ALA A 40 2.75 16.03 -3.39
C ALA A 40 4.02 16.77 -3.82
N GLY A 41 4.76 16.25 -4.81
CA GLY A 41 5.96 16.88 -5.36
C GLY A 41 5.71 18.18 -6.14
N ARG A 42 4.45 18.54 -6.37
CA ARG A 42 4.02 19.74 -7.10
C ARG A 42 3.24 20.74 -6.24
N LEU A 43 2.93 20.37 -5.00
CA LEU A 43 2.12 21.17 -4.09
C LEU A 43 3.00 21.86 -3.04
N LYS A 44 2.50 22.97 -2.47
CA LYS A 44 3.15 23.61 -1.32
C LYS A 44 2.91 22.76 -0.07
N GLY A 45 3.83 22.82 0.90
CA GLY A 45 3.66 22.13 2.18
C GLY A 45 2.33 22.47 2.88
N SER A 46 1.87 23.72 2.79
CA SER A 46 0.57 24.18 3.33
C SER A 46 -0.66 23.55 2.67
N GLN A 47 -0.50 22.85 1.54
CA GLN A 47 -1.56 22.15 0.81
C GLN A 47 -1.48 20.62 0.99
N VAL A 48 -0.37 20.11 1.53
CA VAL A 48 -0.12 18.66 1.66
C VAL A 48 -0.34 18.19 3.09
N MET A 49 0.05 18.98 4.09
CA MET A 49 -0.03 18.53 5.49
C MET A 49 -1.48 18.36 5.94
N ASP A 50 -1.72 17.28 6.66
CA ASP A 50 -3.00 16.98 7.29
C ASP A 50 -3.04 17.60 8.69
N GLU A 51 -3.83 18.66 8.86
CA GLU A 51 -3.97 19.32 10.16
C GLU A 51 -4.51 18.37 11.24
N ILE A 52 -3.90 18.41 12.42
CA ILE A 52 -4.30 17.60 13.58
C ILE A 52 -5.48 18.26 14.28
N LEU A 53 -6.52 17.48 14.54
CA LEU A 53 -7.70 17.88 15.29
C LEU A 53 -7.83 17.02 16.56
N TRP A 54 -8.58 17.50 17.54
CA TRP A 54 -8.93 16.74 18.74
C TRP A 54 -10.34 17.10 19.23
N SER A 55 -11.09 16.10 19.69
CA SER A 55 -12.36 16.24 20.40
C SER A 55 -12.45 15.22 21.54
N GLU A 56 -13.25 15.50 22.57
CA GLU A 56 -13.52 14.51 23.64
C GLU A 56 -14.19 13.23 23.11
N GLU A 57 -14.94 13.33 22.01
CA GLU A 57 -15.67 12.21 21.41
C GLU A 57 -14.74 11.27 20.62
N ASP A 58 -13.84 11.84 19.80
CA ASP A 58 -13.06 11.10 18.80
C ASP A 58 -11.57 10.94 19.19
N GLY A 59 -11.07 11.71 20.15
CA GLY A 59 -9.65 11.85 20.42
C GLY A 59 -8.92 12.57 19.27
N PHE A 60 -7.64 12.24 19.05
CA PHE A 60 -6.85 12.84 17.97
C PHE A 60 -7.27 12.33 16.59
N THR A 61 -7.54 13.25 15.67
CA THR A 61 -7.90 12.96 14.26
C THR A 61 -7.14 13.88 13.29
N ARG A 62 -7.51 13.84 12.01
CA ARG A 62 -6.97 14.72 10.97
C ARG A 62 -8.11 15.38 10.19
N ARG A 63 -7.93 16.64 9.80
CA ARG A 63 -8.90 17.37 8.97
C ARG A 63 -9.01 16.78 7.55
N THR A 64 -7.89 16.31 7.01
CA THR A 64 -7.75 15.73 5.68
C THR A 64 -6.93 14.44 5.75
N ASN A 65 -6.82 13.71 4.64
CA ASN A 65 -6.03 12.49 4.54
C ASN A 65 -5.12 12.49 3.30
N ASN A 66 -4.45 13.61 3.07
CA ASN A 66 -3.50 13.78 1.97
C ASN A 66 -2.29 12.86 2.11
N LEU A 67 -1.90 12.51 3.34
CA LEU A 67 -0.78 11.60 3.61
C LEU A 67 -1.16 10.13 3.50
N GLY A 68 -2.44 9.81 3.24
CA GLY A 68 -2.89 8.46 2.95
C GLY A 68 -2.81 7.50 4.12
N GLY A 69 -3.03 8.00 5.33
CA GLY A 69 -3.05 7.22 6.56
C GLY A 69 -1.69 7.02 7.22
N PHE A 70 -0.62 7.63 6.70
CA PHE A 70 0.75 7.46 7.20
C PHE A 70 1.41 8.76 7.65
N GLU A 71 2.09 8.70 8.79
CA GLU A 71 3.02 9.72 9.26
C GLU A 71 4.27 9.04 9.80
N GLY A 72 5.45 9.40 9.28
CA GLY A 72 6.72 8.77 9.68
C GLY A 72 6.80 7.26 9.38
N GLY A 73 6.03 6.76 8.42
CA GLY A 73 5.92 5.33 8.13
C GLY A 73 5.08 4.54 9.15
N MET A 74 4.27 5.22 9.96
CA MET A 74 3.32 4.61 10.88
C MET A 74 1.89 4.99 10.53
N THR A 75 0.92 4.13 10.87
CA THR A 75 -0.50 4.48 10.72
C THR A 75 -0.91 5.62 11.66
N ASN A 76 -1.56 6.65 11.14
CA ASN A 76 -2.07 7.78 11.93
C ASN A 76 -3.56 7.67 12.30
N GLY A 77 -4.21 6.55 11.95
CA GLY A 77 -5.62 6.25 12.26
C GLY A 77 -6.58 6.53 11.10
N GLN A 78 -6.21 7.41 10.16
CA GLN A 78 -6.98 7.66 8.94
C GLN A 78 -7.00 6.43 8.01
N PRO A 79 -7.90 6.39 7.00
CA PRO A 79 -7.88 5.34 6.00
C PRO A 79 -6.51 5.24 5.31
N ILE A 80 -6.01 4.02 5.14
CA ILE A 80 -4.82 3.77 4.32
C ILE A 80 -5.23 3.91 2.86
N VAL A 81 -4.63 4.87 2.16
CA VAL A 81 -4.91 5.13 0.74
C VAL A 81 -3.65 4.87 -0.05
N VAL A 82 -3.65 3.78 -0.81
CA VAL A 82 -2.53 3.35 -1.67
C VAL A 82 -3.02 3.10 -3.09
N ARG A 83 -2.23 3.51 -4.08
CA ARG A 83 -2.51 3.26 -5.51
C ARG A 83 -1.30 2.60 -6.16
N GLY A 84 -1.55 1.66 -7.07
CA GLY A 84 -0.53 0.99 -7.87
C GLY A 84 -0.72 1.24 -9.37
N VAL A 85 0.38 1.25 -10.12
CA VAL A 85 0.38 1.44 -11.57
C VAL A 85 0.68 0.11 -12.25
N MET A 86 -0.33 -0.50 -12.87
CA MET A 86 -0.17 -1.72 -13.66
C MET A 86 0.12 -1.35 -15.12
N LYS A 87 1.26 -1.82 -15.67
CA LYS A 87 1.51 -1.72 -17.11
C LYS A 87 0.55 -2.65 -17.88
N PRO A 88 0.29 -2.38 -19.18
CA PRO A 88 -0.48 -3.31 -20.01
C PRO A 88 0.10 -4.72 -20.05
N ILE A 89 -0.77 -5.71 -20.28
CA ILE A 89 -0.37 -7.11 -20.48
C ILE A 89 0.62 -7.18 -21.66
N PRO A 90 1.78 -7.85 -21.50
CA PRO A 90 2.86 -7.78 -22.48
C PRO A 90 2.58 -8.52 -23.79
N THR A 91 1.70 -9.52 -23.78
CA THR A 91 1.40 -10.34 -24.96
C THR A 91 0.30 -9.70 -25.80
N LEU A 92 0.68 -9.14 -26.96
CA LEU A 92 -0.27 -8.55 -27.91
C LEU A 92 -0.61 -9.55 -29.01
N TYR A 93 -1.89 -9.63 -29.39
CA TYR A 93 -2.35 -10.45 -30.52
C TYR A 93 -1.91 -9.88 -31.88
N LYS A 94 -1.50 -8.61 -31.89
CA LYS A 94 -0.64 -8.03 -32.93
C LYS A 94 0.79 -7.94 -32.37
N PRO A 95 1.61 -8.99 -32.51
CA PRO A 95 2.87 -9.09 -31.80
C PRO A 95 3.87 -8.02 -32.25
N LEU A 96 4.65 -7.55 -31.27
CA LEU A 96 5.75 -6.60 -31.47
C LEU A 96 6.95 -7.31 -32.10
N MET A 97 7.90 -6.50 -32.57
CA MET A 97 9.18 -7.01 -33.03
C MET A 97 9.98 -7.57 -31.84
N SER A 98 10.61 -8.72 -32.04
CA SER A 98 11.49 -9.39 -31.09
C SER A 98 12.66 -10.02 -31.84
N VAL A 99 13.37 -10.94 -31.19
CA VAL A 99 14.52 -11.65 -31.72
C VAL A 99 14.38 -13.12 -31.37
N ASP A 100 14.67 -14.00 -32.32
CA ASP A 100 14.81 -15.43 -32.05
C ASP A 100 16.13 -15.67 -31.30
N ILE A 101 16.05 -16.31 -30.13
CA ILE A 101 17.20 -16.43 -29.23
C ILE A 101 18.22 -17.49 -29.66
N GLU A 102 17.88 -18.37 -30.60
CA GLU A 102 18.79 -19.41 -31.11
C GLU A 102 19.57 -18.89 -32.33
N THR A 103 18.89 -18.11 -33.18
CA THR A 103 19.44 -17.63 -34.46
C THR A 103 19.89 -16.17 -34.43
N HIS A 104 19.46 -15.39 -33.44
CA HIS A 104 19.63 -13.93 -33.34
C HIS A 104 18.98 -13.11 -34.47
N GLU A 105 18.11 -13.73 -35.27
CA GLU A 105 17.41 -13.04 -36.36
C GLU A 105 16.13 -12.32 -35.86
N PRO A 106 15.69 -11.23 -36.54
CA PRO A 106 14.45 -10.56 -36.20
C PRO A 106 13.23 -11.50 -36.32
N TYR A 107 12.46 -11.66 -35.25
CA TYR A 107 11.26 -12.51 -35.22
C TYR A 107 10.12 -11.85 -34.44
N LYS A 108 8.86 -12.05 -34.87
CA LYS A 108 7.69 -11.50 -34.15
C LYS A 108 7.52 -12.22 -32.81
N ALA A 109 7.25 -11.49 -31.73
CA ALA A 109 7.04 -12.13 -30.42
C ALA A 109 5.98 -13.24 -30.48
N THR A 110 6.17 -14.34 -29.74
CA THR A 110 5.17 -15.40 -29.63
C THR A 110 3.86 -14.85 -29.09
N VAL A 111 2.74 -15.39 -29.59
CA VAL A 111 1.39 -15.01 -29.14
C VAL A 111 0.87 -16.12 -28.24
N GLU A 112 0.95 -15.85 -26.93
CA GLU A 112 0.32 -16.68 -25.91
C GLU A 112 -1.12 -16.22 -25.64
N ARG A 113 -1.98 -17.15 -25.20
CA ARG A 113 -3.37 -16.80 -24.81
C ARG A 113 -3.35 -15.76 -23.70
N SER A 114 -3.94 -14.60 -23.95
CA SER A 114 -3.94 -13.46 -23.04
C SER A 114 -5.20 -12.61 -23.19
N ASP A 115 -5.61 -11.95 -22.11
CA ASP A 115 -6.71 -10.99 -22.12
C ASP A 115 -6.25 -9.60 -22.62
N PRO A 116 -7.17 -8.75 -23.11
CA PRO A 116 -6.83 -7.36 -23.43
C PRO A 116 -6.51 -6.52 -22.18
N THR A 117 -7.04 -6.91 -21.01
CA THR A 117 -6.75 -6.28 -19.72
C THR A 117 -7.08 -7.24 -18.58
N ALA A 118 -6.33 -7.13 -17.48
CA ALA A 118 -6.61 -7.81 -16.21
C ALA A 118 -6.62 -6.82 -15.02
N LEU A 119 -6.79 -5.51 -15.29
CA LEU A 119 -6.68 -4.47 -14.26
C LEU A 119 -7.66 -4.66 -13.08
N PRO A 120 -8.95 -5.03 -13.28
CA PRO A 120 -9.85 -5.29 -12.15
C PRO A 120 -9.39 -6.46 -11.28
N ALA A 121 -8.93 -7.56 -11.88
CA ALA A 121 -8.40 -8.71 -11.16
C ALA A 121 -7.11 -8.35 -10.40
N ALA A 122 -6.24 -7.55 -11.02
CA ALA A 122 -5.03 -7.02 -10.40
C ALA A 122 -5.34 -6.14 -9.17
N GLY A 123 -6.49 -5.44 -9.14
CA GLY A 123 -6.96 -4.72 -7.97
C GLY A 123 -7.21 -5.63 -6.76
N VAL A 124 -7.86 -6.79 -6.98
CA VAL A 124 -8.11 -7.79 -5.93
C VAL A 124 -6.80 -8.42 -5.44
N VAL A 125 -5.85 -8.66 -6.34
CA VAL A 125 -4.50 -9.12 -5.98
C VAL A 125 -3.80 -8.07 -5.10
N MET A 126 -3.87 -6.79 -5.47
CA MET A 126 -3.29 -5.70 -4.69
C MET A 126 -3.93 -5.58 -3.30
N GLU A 127 -5.25 -5.68 -3.20
CA GLU A 127 -5.95 -5.70 -1.91
C GLU A 127 -5.44 -6.84 -1.01
N SER A 128 -5.32 -8.05 -1.58
CA SER A 128 -4.86 -9.24 -0.85
C SER A 128 -3.42 -9.07 -0.34
N VAL A 129 -2.53 -8.51 -1.17
CA VAL A 129 -1.13 -8.24 -0.79
C VAL A 129 -1.05 -7.21 0.34
N VAL A 130 -1.79 -6.10 0.23
CA VAL A 130 -1.84 -5.07 1.27
C VAL A 130 -2.42 -5.64 2.57
N ALA A 131 -3.51 -6.39 2.50
CA ALA A 131 -4.12 -7.03 3.67
C ALA A 131 -3.15 -8.00 4.36
N THR A 132 -2.37 -8.77 3.60
CA THR A 132 -1.35 -9.67 4.14
C THR A 132 -0.30 -8.90 4.94
N ILE A 133 0.23 -7.80 4.39
CA ILE A 133 1.24 -6.97 5.06
C ILE A 133 0.67 -6.32 6.32
N LEU A 134 -0.56 -5.79 6.25
CA LEU A 134 -1.23 -5.20 7.42
C LEU A 134 -1.46 -6.24 8.52
N ALA A 135 -1.86 -7.47 8.16
CA ALA A 135 -1.99 -8.55 9.13
C ALA A 135 -0.65 -8.88 9.77
N THR A 136 0.44 -8.98 8.99
CA THR A 136 1.79 -9.20 9.53
C THR A 136 2.19 -8.12 10.54
N GLU A 137 1.99 -6.83 10.24
CA GLU A 137 2.32 -5.77 11.21
C GLU A 137 1.43 -5.78 12.45
N VAL A 138 0.17 -6.16 12.31
CA VAL A 138 -0.76 -6.29 13.44
C VAL A 138 -0.27 -7.40 14.37
N LEU A 139 0.13 -8.54 13.83
CA LEU A 139 0.66 -9.66 14.61
C LEU A 139 2.06 -9.37 15.18
N GLU A 140 2.87 -8.53 14.52
CA GLU A 140 4.17 -8.09 15.07
C GLU A 140 3.98 -7.14 16.27
N LYS A 141 2.97 -6.26 16.23
CA LYS A 141 2.76 -5.22 17.24
C LYS A 141 2.05 -5.73 18.50
N PHE A 142 1.07 -6.62 18.35
CA PHE A 142 0.16 -7.02 19.42
C PHE A 142 0.39 -8.48 19.80
N SER A 143 0.21 -8.83 21.08
CA SER A 143 0.20 -10.24 21.49
C SER A 143 -0.88 -11.00 20.72
N SER A 144 -0.52 -12.13 20.11
CA SER A 144 -1.35 -12.71 19.05
C SER A 144 -1.23 -14.23 18.89
N ASP A 145 -0.94 -14.97 19.97
CA ASP A 145 -0.88 -16.44 19.89
C ASP A 145 -2.26 -17.05 19.63
N ASN A 146 -3.32 -16.35 20.03
CA ASN A 146 -4.69 -16.68 19.71
C ASN A 146 -5.52 -15.42 19.41
N LEU A 147 -6.68 -15.61 18.78
CA LEU A 147 -7.52 -14.49 18.34
C LEU A 147 -8.17 -13.71 19.48
N GLU A 148 -8.46 -14.36 20.62
CA GLU A 148 -9.07 -13.70 21.79
C GLU A 148 -8.08 -12.70 22.40
N GLU A 149 -6.85 -13.14 22.65
CA GLU A 149 -5.76 -12.29 23.12
C GLU A 149 -5.48 -11.12 22.17
N LEU A 150 -5.43 -11.38 20.86
CA LEU A 150 -5.21 -10.34 19.86
C LEU A 150 -6.31 -9.27 19.91
N LYS A 151 -7.58 -9.68 20.03
CA LYS A 151 -8.70 -8.75 20.13
C LYS A 151 -8.59 -7.87 21.37
N ASP A 152 -8.23 -8.45 22.51
CA ASP A 152 -8.07 -7.73 23.78
C ASP A 152 -6.89 -6.75 23.74
N ALA A 153 -5.76 -7.14 23.14
CA ALA A 153 -4.61 -6.26 22.94
C ALA A 153 -4.97 -5.06 22.05
N ILE A 154 -5.66 -5.29 20.93
CA ILE A 154 -6.12 -4.23 20.03
C ILE A 154 -7.14 -3.31 20.72
N ALA A 155 -8.09 -3.86 21.48
CA ALA A 155 -9.10 -3.09 22.19
C ALA A 155 -8.47 -2.15 23.24
N ARG A 156 -7.56 -2.68 24.07
CA ARG A 156 -6.81 -1.88 25.05
C ARG A 156 -5.97 -0.78 24.38
N HIS A 157 -5.32 -1.08 23.26
CA HIS A 157 -4.56 -0.08 22.50
C HIS A 157 -5.45 1.03 21.94
N ARG A 158 -6.63 0.69 21.42
CA ARG A 158 -7.61 1.69 20.95
C ARG A 158 -8.10 2.58 22.09
N GLU A 159 -8.39 2.01 23.24
CA GLU A 159 -8.81 2.77 24.43
C GLU A 159 -7.70 3.71 24.91
N PHE A 160 -6.46 3.22 24.96
CA PHE A 160 -5.30 4.06 25.29
C PHE A 160 -5.16 5.23 24.32
N VAL A 161 -5.23 4.97 23.01
CA VAL A 161 -5.09 6.01 21.98
C VAL A 161 -6.23 7.03 22.05
N LYS A 162 -7.46 6.60 22.32
CA LYS A 162 -8.61 7.50 22.44
C LYS A 162 -8.44 8.49 23.61
N ASN A 163 -7.86 8.02 24.70
CA ASN A 163 -7.72 8.78 25.96
C ASN A 163 -6.31 9.37 26.18
N PHE A 164 -5.44 9.35 25.16
CA PHE A 164 -4.09 9.93 25.24
C PHE A 164 -4.15 11.47 25.19
#